data_AF-A0A952NPB2-F1
#
_entry.id   AF-A0A952NPB2-F1
#
_cell.length_a   1.000
_cell.length_b   1.000
_cell.length_c   1.000
_cell.angle_alpha   90.00
_cell.angle_beta   90.00
_cell.angle_gamma   90.00
#
_symmetry.space_group_name_H-M   'P 1'
#
loop_
_entity.id
_entity.type
_entity.pdbx_description
1 polymer ?
#
loop_
_entity_poly.entity_id
_entity_poly.type
_entity_poly.pdbx_seq_one_letter_code
_entity_poly.pdbx_strand_id
1 'polypeptide(L)'
;MNKRAKIRSVVIWIGVLLCFASCATYQSKLAEPRSLLKQGRFTEAIEKLKPLAEKPSDDRLVYLMELGSAYQMAGMYKESNEVLIQADRLADQVDYTSVSNVTLAALGSEEMIQYKGDSFEKLLINANTALNSTMMGDFNDALVDARRINDKINKIRLEGREDYEKNSFAEYLSGLLWEADRNFDNAYISYENAYKIDPRIPFIGEDLIRLAKKSRRDDDYKRWKKEFPQVQENPDWYDKNKAEIIVVALQGWGPRKDFARENRRVPRLYPVASQTFAVQAQLSPMVSAVTSDQMRTQVSKPVYNIEQVAIRTLEADYGWMIARKIGAFAAKEVVADQIRQQNELLGLVAWIGMHVSDRADLRQWSTLPETVQLARFWVSPGDYRLNLRGVEAGGAVTSEIKESPVLSPKAGRKVFYLWRPLL
;
A
#
# COMPACT_ATOMS: atom_id res chain seq x y z
N MET A 1 41.23 -33.86 30.92
CA MET A 1 40.09 -33.44 30.08
C MET A 1 40.56 -33.33 28.64
N ASN A 2 40.00 -34.12 27.72
CA ASN A 2 40.50 -34.30 26.35
C ASN A 2 40.41 -32.98 25.54
N LYS A 3 41.46 -32.58 24.80
CA LYS A 3 41.49 -31.32 24.01
C LYS A 3 40.28 -31.22 23.07
N ARG A 4 39.84 -32.36 22.50
CA ARG A 4 38.64 -32.46 21.66
C ARG A 4 37.33 -32.16 22.40
N ALA A 5 37.24 -32.50 23.69
CA ALA A 5 36.06 -32.22 24.51
C ALA A 5 35.96 -30.72 24.87
N LYS A 6 37.09 -30.06 25.13
CA LYS A 6 37.15 -28.59 25.34
C LYS A 6 36.77 -27.81 24.08
N ILE A 7 37.21 -28.28 22.90
CA ILE A 7 36.85 -27.65 21.61
C ILE A 7 35.36 -27.84 21.31
N ARG A 8 34.80 -29.04 21.53
CA ARG A 8 33.36 -29.30 21.39
C ARG A 8 32.53 -28.42 22.34
N SER A 9 32.93 -28.27 23.60
CA SER A 9 32.21 -27.39 24.53
C SER A 9 32.26 -25.93 24.09
N VAL A 10 33.41 -25.43 23.64
CA VAL A 10 33.54 -24.04 23.16
C VAL A 10 32.69 -23.79 21.92
N VAL A 11 32.62 -24.74 20.98
CA VAL A 11 31.78 -24.62 19.77
C VAL A 11 30.29 -24.65 20.10
N ILE A 12 29.88 -25.50 21.05
CA ILE A 12 28.51 -25.49 21.59
C ILE A 12 28.20 -24.14 22.24
N TRP A 13 29.11 -23.60 23.06
CA TRP A 13 28.94 -22.31 23.71
C TRP A 13 28.90 -21.14 22.72
N ILE A 14 29.69 -21.17 21.64
CA ILE A 14 29.63 -20.17 20.56
C ILE A 14 28.31 -20.28 19.78
N GLY A 15 27.85 -21.50 19.48
CA GLY A 15 26.53 -21.73 18.89
C GLY A 15 25.39 -21.22 19.77
N VAL A 16 25.46 -21.46 21.08
CA VAL A 16 24.50 -20.95 22.07
C VAL A 16 24.55 -19.43 22.18
N LEU A 17 25.75 -18.81 22.20
CA LEU A 17 25.92 -17.35 22.21
C LEU A 17 25.37 -16.69 20.94
N LEU A 18 25.53 -17.32 19.77
CA LEU A 18 24.95 -16.87 18.50
C LEU A 18 23.41 -17.01 18.48
N CYS A 19 22.85 -17.99 19.19
CA CYS A 19 21.39 -18.10 19.38
C CYS A 19 20.80 -16.98 20.26
N PHE A 20 21.56 -16.41 21.19
CA PHE A 20 21.13 -15.30 22.06
C PHE A 20 21.37 -13.90 21.46
N ALA A 21 22.10 -13.80 20.35
CA ALA A 21 22.17 -12.58 19.55
C ALA A 21 20.86 -12.39 18.74
N SER A 22 19.79 -12.05 19.44
CA SER A 22 18.54 -11.60 18.82
C SER A 22 18.78 -10.22 18.17
N CYS A 23 19.37 -10.19 16.98
CA CYS A 23 19.40 -8.98 16.16
C CYS A 23 17.98 -8.44 16.03
N ALA A 24 17.78 -7.17 16.36
CA ALA A 24 16.52 -6.46 16.22
C ALA A 24 16.00 -6.62 14.78
N THR A 25 14.87 -7.32 14.63
CA THR A 25 14.21 -7.51 13.34
C THR A 25 13.65 -6.19 12.82
N TYR A 26 13.43 -6.09 11.52
CA TYR A 26 12.69 -4.97 10.91
C TYR A 26 11.43 -4.57 11.70
N GLN A 27 10.60 -5.55 12.08
CA GLN A 27 9.36 -5.32 12.83
C GLN A 27 9.60 -4.66 14.20
N SER A 28 10.68 -5.01 14.89
CA SER A 28 11.03 -4.42 16.19
C SER A 28 11.43 -2.95 16.08
N LYS A 29 12.15 -2.57 15.01
CA LYS A 29 12.56 -1.18 14.75
C LYS A 29 11.36 -0.28 14.46
N LEU A 30 10.28 -0.83 13.91
CA LEU A 30 9.06 -0.08 13.60
C LEU A 30 7.99 -0.12 14.69
N ALA A 31 8.18 -0.86 15.78
CA ALA A 31 7.17 -0.94 16.84
C ALA A 31 6.88 0.44 17.47
N GLU A 32 7.93 1.18 17.84
CA GLU A 32 7.81 2.52 18.43
C GLU A 32 7.24 3.55 17.42
N PRO A 33 7.79 3.73 16.20
CA PRO A 33 7.21 4.64 15.21
C PRO A 33 5.72 4.40 14.94
N ARG A 34 5.30 3.13 14.78
CA ARG A 34 3.89 2.80 14.53
C ARG A 34 2.99 3.16 15.70
N SER A 35 3.45 2.92 16.93
CA SER A 35 2.71 3.34 18.12
C SER A 35 2.54 4.86 18.17
N LEU A 36 3.60 5.61 17.84
CA LEU A 36 3.55 7.07 17.79
C LEU A 36 2.57 7.57 16.72
N LEU A 37 2.59 7.00 15.52
CA LEU A 37 1.63 7.31 14.44
C LEU A 37 0.19 7.05 14.89
N LYS A 38 -0.09 5.91 15.52
CA LYS A 38 -1.44 5.57 16.04
C LYS A 38 -1.92 6.57 17.11
N GLN A 39 -1.01 7.16 17.87
CA GLN A 39 -1.30 8.18 18.88
C GLN A 39 -1.40 9.61 18.29
N GLY A 40 -1.24 9.79 16.98
CA GLY A 40 -1.20 11.10 16.33
C GLY A 40 0.09 11.89 16.58
N ARG A 41 1.12 11.24 17.17
CA ARG A 41 2.43 11.85 17.47
C ARG A 41 3.34 11.76 16.25
N PHE A 42 2.90 12.39 15.15
CA PHE A 42 3.53 12.21 13.83
C PHE A 42 4.97 12.71 13.76
N THR A 43 5.27 13.88 14.35
CA THR A 43 6.63 14.44 14.35
C THR A 43 7.64 13.49 15.00
N GLU A 44 7.30 12.91 16.14
CA GLU A 44 8.17 11.97 16.84
C GLU A 44 8.35 10.66 16.07
N ALA A 45 7.30 10.18 15.41
CA ALA A 45 7.41 9.01 14.52
C ALA A 45 8.37 9.30 13.36
N ILE A 46 8.27 10.48 12.75
CA ILE A 46 9.14 10.93 11.65
C ILE A 46 10.60 11.00 12.12
N GLU A 47 10.88 11.57 13.30
CA GLU A 47 12.23 11.64 13.88
C GLU A 47 12.87 10.25 14.07
N LYS A 48 12.07 9.23 14.41
CA LYS A 48 12.53 7.85 14.54
C LYS A 48 12.77 7.17 13.19
N LEU A 49 11.93 7.45 12.19
CA LEU A 49 11.98 6.83 10.86
C LEU A 49 13.08 7.41 9.96
N LYS A 50 13.30 8.72 10.03
CA LYS A 50 14.26 9.45 9.20
C LYS A 50 15.67 8.84 9.17
N PRO A 51 16.34 8.56 10.32
CA PRO A 51 17.68 7.97 10.29
C PRO A 51 17.72 6.55 9.69
N LEU A 52 16.61 5.80 9.73
CA LEU A 52 16.50 4.48 9.11
C LEU A 52 16.42 4.58 7.58
N ALA A 53 15.70 5.58 7.07
CA ALA A 53 15.52 5.83 5.64
C ALA A 53 16.72 6.51 4.97
N GLU A 54 17.48 7.32 5.72
CA GLU A 54 18.68 8.00 5.23
C GLU A 54 19.89 7.06 5.15
N LYS A 55 19.99 6.09 6.06
CA LYS A 55 21.11 5.15 6.10
C LYS A 55 21.05 4.17 4.92
N PRO A 56 22.11 4.08 4.08
CA PRO A 56 22.21 3.03 3.06
C PRO A 56 22.13 1.64 3.71
N SER A 57 21.16 0.84 3.28
CA SER A 57 20.95 -0.53 3.75
C SER A 57 20.02 -1.29 2.81
N ASP A 58 20.00 -2.62 2.93
CA ASP A 58 19.10 -3.52 2.21
C ASP A 58 17.62 -3.29 2.54
N ASP A 59 17.35 -2.67 3.70
CA ASP A 59 16.00 -2.32 4.17
C ASP A 59 15.59 -0.88 3.78
N ARG A 60 16.48 -0.12 3.12
CA ARG A 60 16.26 1.31 2.88
C ARG A 60 14.97 1.58 2.11
N LEU A 61 14.62 0.74 1.13
CA LEU A 61 13.37 0.88 0.37
C LEU A 61 12.16 0.92 1.29
N VAL A 62 12.04 -0.07 2.17
CA VAL A 62 10.86 -0.15 3.04
C VAL A 62 10.84 0.98 4.07
N TYR A 63 11.99 1.43 4.59
CA TYR A 63 12.01 2.60 5.48
C TYR A 63 11.63 3.90 4.78
N LEU A 64 11.97 4.08 3.49
CA LEU A 64 11.48 5.22 2.70
C LEU A 64 9.96 5.17 2.56
N MET A 65 9.39 3.99 2.29
CA MET A 65 7.93 3.81 2.18
C MET A 65 7.22 4.16 3.50
N GLU A 66 7.74 3.67 4.62
CA GLU A 66 7.23 3.97 5.97
C GLU A 66 7.31 5.47 6.30
N LEU A 67 8.43 6.11 6.00
CA LEU A 67 8.63 7.55 6.22
C LEU A 67 7.72 8.39 5.31
N GLY A 68 7.52 7.97 4.06
CA GLY A 68 6.59 8.60 3.13
C GLY A 68 5.16 8.60 3.66
N SER A 69 4.70 7.47 4.20
CA SER A 69 3.41 7.39 4.88
C SER A 69 3.34 8.30 6.10
N ALA A 70 4.37 8.30 6.97
CA ALA A 70 4.40 9.16 8.15
C ALA A 70 4.25 10.65 7.81
N TYR A 71 4.96 11.13 6.78
CA TYR A 71 4.82 12.49 6.27
C TYR A 71 3.41 12.77 5.74
N GLN A 72 2.80 11.85 4.98
CA GLN A 72 1.43 12.02 4.50
C GLN A 72 0.42 12.11 5.65
N MET A 73 0.56 11.28 6.69
CA MET A 73 -0.31 11.34 7.88
C MET A 73 -0.17 12.66 8.63
N ALA A 74 1.03 13.26 8.63
CA ALA A 74 1.29 14.59 9.17
C ALA A 74 0.77 15.74 8.29
N GLY A 75 0.25 15.47 7.09
CA GLY A 75 -0.12 16.50 6.10
C GLY A 75 1.09 17.16 5.41
N MET A 76 2.29 16.60 5.59
CA MET A 76 3.55 17.05 4.97
C MET A 76 3.69 16.42 3.59
N TYR A 77 2.78 16.78 2.68
CA TYR A 77 2.63 16.12 1.37
C TYR A 77 3.86 16.28 0.46
N LYS A 78 4.57 17.41 0.56
CA LYS A 78 5.77 17.68 -0.22
C LYS A 78 6.89 16.73 0.17
N GLU A 79 7.17 16.64 1.47
CA GLU A 79 8.18 15.74 2.04
C GLU A 79 7.83 14.27 1.80
N SER A 80 6.54 13.93 1.89
CA SER A 80 6.05 12.60 1.51
C SER A 80 6.39 12.28 0.05
N ASN A 81 6.13 13.21 -0.89
CA ASN A 81 6.48 13.03 -2.31
C ASN A 81 7.99 12.87 -2.53
N GLU A 82 8.81 13.71 -1.91
CA GLU A 82 10.27 13.66 -2.05
C GLU A 82 10.84 12.29 -1.61
N VAL A 83 10.32 11.72 -0.53
CA VAL A 83 10.73 10.42 -0.01
C VAL A 83 10.16 9.27 -0.85
N LEU A 84 8.89 9.32 -1.24
CA LEU A 84 8.26 8.27 -2.03
C LEU A 84 8.82 8.20 -3.47
N ILE A 85 9.22 9.32 -4.07
CA ILE A 85 9.94 9.32 -5.36
C ILE A 85 11.31 8.64 -5.23
N GLN A 86 11.99 8.79 -4.09
CA GLN A 86 13.22 8.03 -3.83
C GLN A 86 12.95 6.53 -3.67
N ALA A 87 11.86 6.17 -2.99
CA ALA A 87 11.42 4.78 -2.87
C ALA A 87 11.12 4.18 -4.26
N ASP A 88 10.39 4.90 -5.11
CA ASP A 88 10.04 4.46 -6.46
C ASP A 88 11.29 4.17 -7.32
N ARG A 89 12.25 5.09 -7.32
CA ARG A 89 13.53 4.91 -8.02
C ARG A 89 14.33 3.71 -7.50
N LEU A 90 14.36 3.53 -6.18
CA LEU A 90 15.08 2.42 -5.57
C LEU A 90 14.41 1.08 -5.90
N ALA A 91 13.07 1.02 -5.88
CA ALA A 91 12.31 -0.17 -6.27
C ALA A 91 12.64 -0.60 -7.72
N ASP A 92 12.68 0.36 -8.65
CA ASP A 92 13.01 0.08 -10.06
C ASP A 92 14.47 -0.40 -10.24
N GLN A 93 15.42 0.14 -9.48
CA GLN A 93 16.83 -0.30 -9.49
C GLN A 93 17.02 -1.73 -8.95
N VAL A 94 16.32 -2.04 -7.87
CA VAL A 94 16.41 -3.34 -7.20
C VAL A 94 15.82 -4.46 -8.08
N ASP A 95 14.76 -4.18 -8.82
CA ASP A 95 14.20 -5.13 -9.79
C ASP A 95 15.23 -5.51 -10.88
N TYR A 96 15.94 -4.52 -11.42
CA TYR A 96 16.92 -4.71 -12.51
C TYR A 96 18.14 -5.55 -12.09
N THR A 97 18.65 -5.36 -10.88
CA THR A 97 19.92 -5.96 -10.42
C THR A 97 19.80 -7.38 -9.86
N SER A 98 18.58 -7.90 -9.76
CA SER A 98 18.32 -9.06 -8.90
C SER A 98 18.71 -10.46 -9.43
N VAL A 99 19.28 -10.54 -10.63
CA VAL A 99 19.65 -11.81 -11.27
C VAL A 99 20.91 -12.46 -10.62
N SER A 100 21.83 -11.68 -10.04
CA SER A 100 23.07 -12.18 -9.43
C SER A 100 22.95 -12.61 -7.95
N ASN A 101 21.86 -12.24 -7.25
CA ASN A 101 21.74 -12.39 -5.79
C ASN A 101 21.09 -13.70 -5.33
N VAL A 102 20.62 -14.55 -6.25
CA VAL A 102 19.91 -15.80 -5.93
C VAL A 102 20.81 -16.80 -5.19
N THR A 103 22.10 -16.88 -5.56
CA THR A 103 23.07 -17.79 -4.94
C THR A 103 23.42 -17.40 -3.49
N LEU A 104 23.51 -16.10 -3.19
CA LEU A 104 23.84 -15.61 -1.84
C LEU A 104 22.70 -15.88 -0.84
N ALA A 105 21.47 -15.70 -1.29
CA ALA A 105 20.26 -15.99 -0.50
C ALA A 105 20.11 -17.47 -0.15
N ALA A 106 20.45 -18.35 -1.11
CA ALA A 106 20.36 -19.80 -0.92
C ALA A 106 21.29 -20.30 0.21
N LEU A 107 22.40 -19.61 0.47
CA LEU A 107 23.35 -19.94 1.54
C LEU A 107 23.08 -19.16 2.84
N GLY A 108 22.16 -18.20 2.81
CA GLY A 108 21.92 -17.22 3.87
C GLY A 108 20.46 -17.09 4.31
N SER A 109 20.03 -15.85 4.56
CA SER A 109 18.65 -15.42 4.86
C SER A 109 18.10 -14.63 3.68
N GLU A 110 16.80 -14.70 3.46
CA GLU A 110 16.11 -13.83 2.49
C GLU A 110 16.17 -12.35 2.91
N GLU A 111 16.26 -12.06 4.22
CA GLU A 111 16.44 -10.71 4.77
C GLU A 111 17.80 -10.09 4.41
N MET A 112 18.81 -10.89 4.00
CA MET A 112 20.12 -10.40 3.56
C MET A 112 20.14 -9.91 2.11
N ILE A 113 19.05 -10.09 1.35
CA ILE A 113 18.90 -9.46 0.04
C ILE A 113 18.16 -8.13 0.24
N GLN A 114 18.48 -7.15 -0.59
CA GLN A 114 17.72 -5.91 -0.69
C GLN A 114 16.21 -6.15 -0.87
N TYR A 115 15.41 -5.49 -0.03
CA TYR A 115 13.95 -5.50 -0.12
C TYR A 115 13.50 -4.91 -1.45
N LYS A 116 12.58 -5.61 -2.14
CA LYS A 116 12.11 -5.21 -3.47
C LYS A 116 10.75 -4.53 -3.47
N GLY A 117 9.93 -4.77 -2.46
CA GLY A 117 8.52 -4.43 -2.43
C GLY A 117 7.68 -5.30 -3.37
N ASP A 118 6.42 -5.53 -2.99
CA ASP A 118 5.46 -6.26 -3.82
C ASP A 118 4.96 -5.38 -4.99
N SER A 119 4.49 -6.00 -6.08
CA SER A 119 3.98 -5.28 -7.26
C SER A 119 2.92 -4.23 -6.90
N PHE A 120 1.97 -4.61 -6.04
CA PHE A 120 0.90 -3.72 -5.62
C PHE A 120 1.41 -2.57 -4.74
N GLU A 121 2.44 -2.79 -3.91
CA GLU A 121 3.05 -1.75 -3.07
C GLU A 121 3.73 -0.69 -3.94
N LYS A 122 4.43 -1.11 -5.01
CA LYS A 122 5.05 -0.19 -5.96
C LYS A 122 4.03 0.71 -6.64
N LEU A 123 2.88 0.16 -7.05
CA LEU A 123 1.78 0.96 -7.57
C LEU A 123 1.20 1.92 -6.51
N LEU A 124 1.17 1.50 -5.23
CA LEU A 124 0.76 2.36 -4.12
C LEU A 124 1.75 3.50 -3.85
N ILE A 125 3.04 3.36 -4.18
CA ILE A 125 4.00 4.48 -4.08
C ILE A 125 3.50 5.63 -4.98
N ASN A 126 3.26 5.37 -6.26
CA ASN A 126 2.80 6.40 -7.20
C ASN A 126 1.35 6.85 -6.91
N ALA A 127 0.48 5.96 -6.41
CA ALA A 127 -0.87 6.36 -6.00
C ALA A 127 -0.83 7.35 -4.81
N ASN A 128 0.06 7.13 -3.83
CA ASN A 128 0.24 8.05 -2.71
C ASN A 128 0.83 9.38 -3.17
N THR A 129 1.81 9.39 -4.08
CA THR A 129 2.36 10.64 -4.60
C THR A 129 1.35 11.43 -5.42
N ALA A 130 0.51 10.75 -6.20
CA ALA A 130 -0.59 11.38 -6.91
C ALA A 130 -1.60 12.03 -5.93
N LEU A 131 -2.01 11.31 -4.88
CA LEU A 131 -2.89 11.84 -3.84
C LEU A 131 -2.28 13.06 -3.15
N ASN A 132 -1.01 12.99 -2.74
CA ASN A 132 -0.28 14.11 -2.15
C ASN A 132 -0.29 15.34 -3.08
N SER A 133 -0.02 15.14 -4.37
CA SER A 133 -0.05 16.22 -5.37
C SER A 133 -1.44 16.85 -5.49
N THR A 134 -2.51 16.05 -5.45
CA THR A 134 -3.88 16.61 -5.40
C THR A 134 -4.13 17.46 -4.15
N MET A 135 -3.59 17.06 -3.00
CA MET A 135 -3.73 17.80 -1.74
C MET A 135 -2.92 19.09 -1.72
N MET A 136 -1.83 19.16 -2.49
CA MET A 136 -1.05 20.38 -2.71
C MET A 136 -1.65 21.30 -3.80
N GLY A 137 -2.70 20.85 -4.48
CA GLY A 137 -3.28 21.57 -5.62
C GLY A 137 -2.46 21.48 -6.91
N ASP A 138 -1.41 20.64 -6.95
CA ASP A 138 -0.60 20.40 -8.13
C ASP A 138 -1.17 19.24 -8.95
N PHE A 139 -2.13 19.58 -9.79
CA PHE A 139 -2.81 18.58 -10.61
C PHE A 139 -1.93 18.06 -11.75
N ASN A 140 -0.95 18.84 -12.22
CA ASN A 140 -0.05 18.42 -13.29
C ASN A 140 0.87 17.30 -12.79
N ASP A 141 1.42 17.44 -11.58
CA ASP A 141 2.23 16.40 -10.96
C ASP A 141 1.42 15.13 -10.68
N ALA A 142 0.15 15.27 -10.25
CA ALA A 142 -0.73 14.11 -10.10
C ALA A 142 -0.93 13.34 -11.42
N LEU A 143 -1.04 14.05 -12.56
CA LEU A 143 -1.14 13.44 -13.88
C LEU A 143 0.16 12.76 -14.35
N VAL A 144 1.33 13.22 -13.89
CA VAL A 144 2.60 12.52 -14.14
C VAL A 144 2.59 11.14 -13.48
N ASP A 145 2.12 11.07 -12.24
CA ASP A 145 2.02 9.79 -11.53
C ASP A 145 0.93 8.87 -12.09
N ALA A 146 -0.18 9.42 -12.60
CA ALA A 146 -1.17 8.64 -13.34
C ALA A 146 -0.57 7.94 -14.58
N ARG A 147 0.36 8.61 -15.29
CA ARG A 147 1.11 8.00 -16.41
C ARG A 147 2.06 6.91 -15.92
N ARG A 148 2.83 7.17 -14.86
CA ARG A 148 3.73 6.16 -14.26
C ARG A 148 3.00 4.90 -13.80
N ILE A 149 1.81 5.07 -13.21
CA ILE A 149 0.93 3.95 -12.83
C ILE A 149 0.58 3.13 -14.07
N ASN A 150 0.10 3.77 -15.14
CA ASN A 150 -0.21 3.08 -16.40
C ASN A 150 1.01 2.33 -16.97
N ASP A 151 2.19 2.95 -16.97
CA ASP A 151 3.42 2.33 -17.47
C ASP A 151 3.81 1.09 -16.65
N LYS A 152 3.74 1.18 -15.31
CA LYS A 152 4.01 0.04 -14.41
C LYS A 152 2.99 -1.08 -14.58
N ILE A 153 1.70 -0.76 -14.72
CA ILE A 153 0.66 -1.77 -14.94
C ILE A 153 0.82 -2.46 -16.29
N ASN A 154 1.16 -1.72 -17.35
CA ASN A 154 1.45 -2.30 -18.65
C ASN A 154 2.66 -3.25 -18.58
N LYS A 155 3.72 -2.86 -17.85
CA LYS A 155 4.87 -3.74 -17.60
C LYS A 155 4.45 -5.03 -16.86
N ILE A 156 3.69 -4.91 -15.76
CA ILE A 156 3.16 -6.05 -14.99
C ILE A 156 2.32 -6.98 -15.88
N ARG A 157 1.49 -6.42 -16.78
CA ARG A 157 0.68 -7.18 -17.74
C ARG A 157 1.54 -7.94 -18.75
N LEU A 158 2.59 -7.30 -19.27
CA LEU A 158 3.52 -7.93 -20.22
C LEU A 158 4.36 -9.03 -19.57
N GLU A 159 4.66 -8.91 -18.28
CA GLU A 159 5.32 -9.95 -17.48
C GLU A 159 4.40 -11.15 -17.15
N GLY A 160 3.11 -11.09 -17.53
CA GLY A 160 2.16 -12.19 -17.31
C GLY A 160 1.75 -12.37 -15.85
N ARG A 161 1.93 -11.33 -15.00
CA ARG A 161 1.55 -11.40 -13.58
C ARG A 161 0.03 -11.38 -13.39
N GLU A 162 -0.38 -11.96 -12.27
CA GLU A 162 -1.78 -12.14 -11.89
C GLU A 162 -2.54 -10.81 -11.72
N ASP A 163 -3.87 -10.84 -11.86
CA ASP A 163 -4.68 -9.62 -11.80
C ASP A 163 -4.73 -8.99 -10.39
N TYR A 164 -4.58 -9.77 -9.32
CA TYR A 164 -4.51 -9.21 -7.96
C TYR A 164 -3.23 -8.40 -7.71
N GLU A 165 -2.19 -8.59 -8.54
CA GLU A 165 -0.99 -7.75 -8.52
C GLU A 165 -1.19 -6.42 -9.24
N LYS A 166 -2.25 -6.31 -10.05
CA LYS A 166 -2.65 -5.09 -10.75
C LYS A 166 -3.55 -4.33 -9.77
N ASN A 167 -3.03 -3.29 -9.15
CA ASN A 167 -3.75 -2.54 -8.12
C ASN A 167 -4.96 -1.81 -8.73
N SER A 168 -6.18 -2.30 -8.47
CA SER A 168 -7.40 -1.74 -9.07
C SER A 168 -7.67 -0.29 -8.66
N PHE A 169 -7.25 0.11 -7.45
CA PHE A 169 -7.31 1.51 -7.03
C PHE A 169 -6.34 2.39 -7.79
N ALA A 170 -5.15 1.92 -8.15
CA ALA A 170 -4.21 2.71 -8.92
C ALA A 170 -4.79 3.05 -10.32
N GLU A 171 -5.41 2.08 -11.00
CA GLU A 171 -6.17 2.34 -12.25
C GLU A 171 -7.35 3.28 -12.00
N TYR A 172 -8.15 3.03 -10.96
CA TYR A 172 -9.31 3.84 -10.66
C TYR A 172 -8.94 5.30 -10.33
N LEU A 173 -7.85 5.51 -9.57
CA LEU A 173 -7.30 6.83 -9.27
C LEU A 173 -6.81 7.52 -10.55
N SER A 174 -6.08 6.82 -11.42
CA SER A 174 -5.73 7.35 -12.74
C SER A 174 -6.97 7.78 -13.52
N GLY A 175 -8.06 6.99 -13.49
CA GLY A 175 -9.35 7.36 -14.06
C GLY A 175 -9.93 8.65 -13.49
N LEU A 176 -9.96 8.79 -12.16
CA LEU A 176 -10.39 10.03 -11.49
C LEU A 176 -9.55 11.24 -11.91
N LEU A 177 -8.23 11.05 -12.05
CA LEU A 177 -7.29 12.11 -12.37
C LEU A 177 -7.43 12.57 -13.83
N TRP A 178 -7.44 11.62 -14.78
CA TRP A 178 -7.72 11.92 -16.20
C TRP A 178 -9.06 12.59 -16.40
N GLU A 179 -10.06 12.18 -15.63
CA GLU A 179 -11.38 12.78 -15.72
C GLU A 179 -11.41 14.22 -15.19
N ALA A 180 -10.66 14.51 -14.12
CA ALA A 180 -10.51 15.90 -13.64
C ALA A 180 -9.77 16.79 -14.63
N ASP A 181 -8.87 16.22 -15.42
CA ASP A 181 -8.21 16.87 -16.57
C ASP A 181 -9.12 16.97 -17.82
N ARG A 182 -10.33 16.39 -17.77
CA ARG A 182 -11.28 16.28 -18.89
C ARG A 182 -10.77 15.44 -20.06
N ASN A 183 -9.76 14.61 -19.82
CA ASN A 183 -9.32 13.59 -20.76
C ASN A 183 -10.22 12.36 -20.62
N PHE A 184 -11.43 12.44 -21.18
CA PHE A 184 -12.48 11.44 -20.97
C PHE A 184 -12.17 10.08 -21.61
N ASP A 185 -11.37 10.04 -22.68
CA ASP A 185 -10.94 8.77 -23.30
C ASP A 185 -9.97 8.01 -22.39
N ASN A 186 -8.91 8.68 -21.90
CA ASN A 186 -7.98 8.04 -20.97
C ASN A 186 -8.68 7.69 -19.64
N ALA A 187 -9.57 8.55 -19.16
CA ALA A 187 -10.38 8.25 -17.98
C ALA A 187 -11.24 7.00 -18.18
N TYR A 188 -11.94 6.88 -19.32
CA TYR A 188 -12.74 5.71 -19.65
C TYR A 188 -11.89 4.43 -19.65
N ILE A 189 -10.72 4.46 -20.31
CA ILE A 189 -9.81 3.30 -20.38
C ILE A 189 -9.36 2.90 -18.97
N SER A 190 -8.95 3.85 -18.13
CA SER A 190 -8.52 3.56 -16.76
C SER A 190 -9.65 2.99 -15.89
N TYR A 191 -10.88 3.53 -15.98
CA TYR A 191 -12.02 2.92 -15.28
C TYR A 191 -12.35 1.52 -15.80
N GLU A 192 -12.27 1.29 -17.12
CA GLU A 192 -12.51 -0.03 -17.70
C GLU A 192 -11.44 -1.04 -17.23
N ASN A 193 -10.18 -0.62 -17.15
CA ASN A 193 -9.11 -1.45 -16.59
C ASN A 193 -9.32 -1.75 -15.11
N ALA A 194 -9.72 -0.74 -14.32
CA ALA A 194 -10.07 -0.95 -12.92
C ALA A 194 -11.20 -1.96 -12.74
N TYR A 195 -12.26 -1.89 -13.58
CA TYR A 195 -13.37 -2.85 -13.59
C TYR A 195 -12.92 -4.27 -13.96
N LYS A 196 -12.03 -4.42 -14.96
CA LYS A 196 -11.48 -5.72 -15.35
C LYS A 196 -10.72 -6.40 -14.21
N ILE A 197 -10.07 -5.62 -13.36
CA ILE A 197 -9.35 -6.11 -12.18
C ILE A 197 -10.31 -6.41 -11.03
N ASP A 198 -11.15 -5.43 -10.65
CA ASP A 198 -12.15 -5.60 -9.60
C ASP A 198 -13.51 -5.03 -10.01
N PRO A 199 -14.45 -5.87 -10.46
CA PRO A 199 -15.79 -5.43 -10.85
C PRO A 199 -16.66 -5.01 -9.66
N ARG A 200 -16.19 -5.20 -8.42
CA ARG A 200 -16.92 -4.86 -7.19
C ARG A 200 -16.65 -3.43 -6.72
N ILE A 201 -15.78 -2.68 -7.39
CA ILE A 201 -15.50 -1.28 -7.05
C ILE A 201 -16.82 -0.50 -6.99
N PRO A 202 -17.16 0.10 -5.83
CA PRO A 202 -18.32 0.98 -5.74
C PRO A 202 -18.20 2.10 -6.77
N PHE A 203 -19.32 2.58 -7.30
CA PHE A 203 -19.39 3.64 -8.32
C PHE A 203 -18.94 3.24 -9.75
N ILE A 204 -18.26 2.10 -9.94
CA ILE A 204 -17.66 1.77 -11.26
C ILE A 204 -18.67 1.73 -12.40
N GLY A 205 -19.89 1.23 -12.16
CA GLY A 205 -20.95 1.24 -13.16
C GLY A 205 -21.43 2.65 -13.52
N GLU A 206 -21.57 3.53 -12.51
CA GLU A 206 -21.90 4.95 -12.71
C GLU A 206 -20.82 5.64 -13.54
N ASP A 207 -19.55 5.41 -13.22
CA ASP A 207 -18.42 6.01 -13.91
C ASP A 207 -18.29 5.51 -15.36
N LEU A 208 -18.41 4.20 -15.60
CA LEU A 208 -18.32 3.62 -16.94
C LEU A 208 -19.47 4.09 -17.85
N ILE A 209 -20.71 4.09 -17.36
CA ILE A 209 -21.87 4.60 -18.11
C ILE A 209 -21.67 6.08 -18.43
N ARG A 210 -21.27 6.88 -17.43
CA ARG A 210 -21.07 8.32 -17.57
C ARG A 210 -19.93 8.65 -18.53
N LEU A 211 -18.80 7.95 -18.45
CA LEU A 211 -17.63 8.19 -19.28
C LEU A 211 -17.81 7.67 -20.70
N ALA A 212 -18.48 6.54 -20.91
CA ALA A 212 -18.81 6.07 -22.25
C ALA A 212 -19.63 7.13 -23.01
N LYS A 213 -20.61 7.74 -22.34
CA LYS A 213 -21.41 8.84 -22.91
C LYS A 213 -20.58 10.10 -23.16
N LYS A 214 -19.73 10.51 -22.20
CA LYS A 214 -18.86 11.70 -22.35
C LYS A 214 -17.81 11.56 -23.45
N SER A 215 -17.31 10.35 -23.69
CA SER A 215 -16.34 10.01 -24.74
C SER A 215 -17.00 9.58 -26.06
N ARG A 216 -18.34 9.66 -26.17
CA ARG A 216 -19.11 9.30 -27.39
C ARG A 216 -18.92 7.84 -27.84
N ARG A 217 -18.82 6.93 -26.88
CA ARG A 217 -18.71 5.48 -27.09
C ARG A 217 -20.09 4.84 -26.94
N ASP A 218 -20.93 4.98 -27.97
CA ASP A 218 -22.34 4.58 -27.89
C ASP A 218 -22.54 3.08 -27.66
N ASP A 219 -21.67 2.23 -28.22
CA ASP A 219 -21.74 0.78 -28.04
C ASP A 219 -21.33 0.37 -26.62
N ASP A 220 -20.25 0.96 -26.09
CA ASP A 220 -19.83 0.76 -24.71
C ASP A 220 -20.89 1.28 -23.73
N TYR A 221 -21.52 2.42 -24.02
CA TYR A 221 -22.62 2.95 -23.22
C TYR A 221 -23.79 1.96 -23.16
N LYS A 222 -24.23 1.41 -24.29
CA LYS A 222 -25.29 0.38 -24.34
C LYS A 222 -24.88 -0.87 -23.57
N ARG A 223 -23.63 -1.32 -23.73
CA ARG A 223 -23.06 -2.46 -23.00
C ARG A 223 -23.14 -2.25 -21.49
N TRP A 224 -22.66 -1.10 -21.00
CA TRP A 224 -22.64 -0.82 -19.56
C TRP A 224 -24.02 -0.59 -18.97
N LYS A 225 -24.97 0.00 -19.72
CA LYS A 225 -26.37 0.07 -19.29
C LYS A 225 -27.01 -1.31 -19.12
N LYS A 226 -26.60 -2.29 -19.94
CA LYS A 226 -27.04 -3.69 -19.82
C LYS A 226 -26.36 -4.42 -18.67
N GLU A 227 -25.07 -4.19 -18.47
CA GLU A 227 -24.28 -4.80 -17.38
C GLU A 227 -24.68 -4.26 -16.00
N PHE A 228 -25.03 -2.97 -15.92
CA PHE A 228 -25.42 -2.29 -14.69
C PHE A 228 -26.85 -1.72 -14.79
N PRO A 229 -27.89 -2.56 -14.94
CA PRO A 229 -29.27 -2.09 -15.11
C PRO A 229 -29.80 -1.35 -13.88
N GLN A 230 -29.20 -1.57 -12.70
CA GLN A 230 -29.53 -0.89 -11.46
C GLN A 230 -29.04 0.56 -11.40
N VAL A 231 -28.13 0.98 -12.29
CA VAL A 231 -27.56 2.33 -12.26
C VAL A 231 -28.53 3.33 -12.88
N GLN A 232 -29.03 4.22 -12.03
CA GLN A 232 -29.81 5.38 -12.43
C GLN A 232 -28.85 6.54 -12.75
N GLU A 233 -28.98 7.12 -13.94
CA GLU A 233 -28.16 8.26 -14.34
C GLU A 233 -28.55 9.50 -13.55
N ASN A 234 -27.57 10.11 -12.88
CA ASN A 234 -27.75 11.41 -12.25
C ASN A 234 -27.51 12.53 -13.29
N PRO A 235 -28.48 13.43 -13.55
CA PRO A 235 -28.30 14.54 -14.48
C PRO A 235 -27.08 15.44 -14.17
N ASP A 236 -26.74 15.59 -12.89
CA ASP A 236 -25.59 16.42 -12.44
C ASP A 236 -24.26 15.93 -13.04
N TRP A 237 -24.16 14.67 -13.45
CA TRP A 237 -22.99 14.08 -14.09
C TRP A 237 -22.59 14.78 -15.39
N TYR A 238 -23.58 15.33 -16.10
CA TYR A 238 -23.42 15.90 -17.44
C TYR A 238 -23.49 17.43 -17.43
N ASP A 239 -23.89 18.03 -16.30
CA ASP A 239 -23.95 19.48 -16.13
C ASP A 239 -22.56 20.07 -15.91
N LYS A 240 -22.10 20.91 -16.86
CA LYS A 240 -20.81 21.60 -16.79
C LYS A 240 -20.74 22.63 -15.66
N ASN A 241 -21.89 23.05 -15.13
CA ASN A 241 -21.96 23.96 -14.00
C ASN A 241 -21.78 23.24 -12.67
N LYS A 242 -21.88 21.91 -12.63
CA LYS A 242 -21.62 21.14 -11.42
C LYS A 242 -20.14 20.87 -11.23
N ALA A 243 -19.78 20.69 -9.98
CA ALA A 243 -18.47 20.26 -9.53
C ALA A 243 -18.61 18.93 -8.78
N GLU A 244 -17.47 18.28 -8.54
CA GLU A 244 -17.45 17.06 -7.74
C GLU A 244 -16.44 17.19 -6.59
N ILE A 245 -16.88 16.88 -5.38
CA ILE A 245 -16.00 16.73 -4.22
C ILE A 245 -15.79 15.24 -3.99
N ILE A 246 -14.53 14.82 -3.93
CA ILE A 246 -14.13 13.43 -3.69
C ILE A 246 -13.38 13.38 -2.36
N VAL A 247 -13.99 12.75 -1.37
CA VAL A 247 -13.33 12.44 -0.10
C VAL A 247 -12.68 11.08 -0.25
N VAL A 248 -11.35 11.03 -0.09
CA VAL A 248 -10.55 9.82 -0.07
C VAL A 248 -10.23 9.51 1.39
N ALA A 249 -10.75 8.38 1.89
CA ALA A 249 -10.47 7.88 3.21
C ALA A 249 -9.51 6.71 3.12
N LEU A 250 -8.32 6.87 3.69
CA LEU A 250 -7.35 5.82 3.90
C LEU A 250 -7.65 5.20 5.26
N GLN A 251 -8.51 4.17 5.31
CA GLN A 251 -9.02 3.64 6.57
C GLN A 251 -8.10 2.57 7.16
N GLY A 252 -7.90 2.62 8.48
CA GLY A 252 -7.34 1.53 9.28
C GLY A 252 -5.87 1.23 8.98
N TRP A 253 -5.42 0.07 9.40
CA TRP A 253 -4.04 -0.38 9.21
C TRP A 253 -4.02 -1.66 8.38
N GLY A 254 -3.16 -1.70 7.37
CA GLY A 254 -2.87 -2.93 6.64
C GLY A 254 -2.27 -4.01 7.56
N PRO A 255 -2.18 -5.24 7.06
CA PRO A 255 -1.82 -6.40 7.85
C PRO A 255 -0.38 -6.34 8.37
N ARG A 256 -0.08 -7.16 9.38
CA ARG A 256 1.24 -7.31 9.98
C ARG A 256 1.88 -8.61 9.56
N LYS A 257 3.04 -8.51 8.93
CA LYS A 257 3.90 -9.65 8.62
C LYS A 257 4.64 -10.06 9.88
N ASP A 258 4.43 -11.30 10.29
CA ASP A 258 5.09 -11.92 11.43
C ASP A 258 5.38 -13.39 11.09
N PHE A 259 6.03 -14.11 11.99
CA PHE A 259 6.31 -15.53 11.85
C PHE A 259 5.01 -16.34 11.75
N ALA A 260 5.02 -17.37 10.89
CA ALA A 260 4.00 -18.39 10.90
C ALA A 260 4.06 -19.17 12.24
N ARG A 261 2.91 -19.46 12.84
CA ARG A 261 2.84 -20.15 14.14
C ARG A 261 3.42 -21.55 14.08
N GLU A 262 3.23 -22.21 12.95
CA GLU A 262 3.70 -23.55 12.63
C GLU A 262 5.20 -23.60 12.27
N ASN A 263 5.75 -22.50 11.74
CA ASN A 263 7.15 -22.46 11.30
C ASN A 263 7.73 -21.03 11.29
N ARG A 264 8.64 -20.75 12.23
CA ARG A 264 9.28 -19.43 12.38
C ARG A 264 10.22 -19.04 11.23
N ARG A 265 10.52 -19.93 10.29
CA ARG A 265 11.31 -19.61 9.07
C ARG A 265 10.47 -19.07 7.93
N VAL A 266 9.15 -19.04 8.09
CA VAL A 266 8.20 -18.63 7.06
C VAL A 266 7.35 -17.47 7.59
N PRO A 267 7.14 -16.41 6.79
CA PRO A 267 6.26 -15.31 7.18
C PRO A 267 4.78 -15.66 6.97
N ARG A 268 3.91 -15.00 7.72
CA ARG A 268 2.47 -14.85 7.46
C ARG A 268 2.03 -13.42 7.73
N LEU A 269 0.96 -13.00 7.06
CA LEU A 269 0.30 -11.72 7.29
C LEU A 269 -0.91 -11.92 8.22
N TYR A 270 -1.04 -11.05 9.22
CA TYR A 270 -2.12 -11.06 10.19
C TYR A 270 -2.90 -9.75 10.14
N PRO A 271 -4.24 -9.78 10.10
CA PRO A 271 -5.06 -8.57 10.11
C PRO A 271 -4.80 -7.68 11.34
N VAL A 272 -5.02 -6.37 11.17
CA VAL A 272 -4.99 -5.40 12.27
C VAL A 272 -6.40 -4.91 12.53
N ALA A 273 -6.88 -5.11 13.76
CA ALA A 273 -8.20 -4.62 14.13
C ALA A 273 -8.27 -3.08 14.05
N SER A 274 -9.36 -2.58 13.46
CA SER A 274 -9.72 -1.16 13.41
C SER A 274 -11.07 -0.96 14.09
N GLN A 275 -11.20 0.15 14.82
CA GLN A 275 -12.48 0.61 15.37
C GLN A 275 -13.27 1.39 14.31
N THR A 276 -12.58 2.17 13.49
CA THR A 276 -13.19 2.93 12.39
C THR A 276 -13.28 2.07 11.12
N PHE A 277 -14.49 1.68 10.73
CA PHE A 277 -14.74 0.88 9.53
C PHE A 277 -15.05 1.71 8.29
N ALA A 278 -15.64 2.90 8.46
CA ALA A 278 -15.91 3.82 7.36
C ALA A 278 -15.88 5.27 7.84
N VAL A 279 -15.99 6.20 6.90
CA VAL A 279 -16.05 7.64 7.13
C VAL A 279 -17.43 8.15 6.74
N GLN A 280 -18.14 8.73 7.70
CA GLN A 280 -19.30 9.56 7.43
C GLN A 280 -18.81 10.97 7.06
N ALA A 281 -19.01 11.36 5.81
CA ALA A 281 -18.76 12.69 5.29
C ALA A 281 -20.06 13.49 5.23
N GLN A 282 -20.12 14.59 5.97
CA GLN A 282 -21.23 15.54 5.95
C GLN A 282 -20.76 16.84 5.30
N LEU A 283 -21.45 17.24 4.25
CA LEU A 283 -21.17 18.45 3.47
C LEU A 283 -22.30 19.47 3.68
N SER A 284 -21.93 20.66 4.14
CA SER A 284 -22.87 21.76 4.39
C SER A 284 -22.47 23.00 3.58
N PRO A 285 -23.36 23.57 2.74
CA PRO A 285 -23.06 24.80 2.02
C PRO A 285 -22.89 25.97 3.00
N MET A 286 -21.97 26.88 2.73
CA MET A 286 -21.75 28.08 3.55
C MET A 286 -22.59 29.24 3.02
N VAL A 287 -23.91 29.17 3.26
CA VAL A 287 -24.88 30.22 2.93
C VAL A 287 -25.54 30.76 4.21
N SER A 288 -26.11 31.96 4.16
CA SER A 288 -26.67 32.66 5.34
C SER A 288 -27.80 31.90 6.04
N ALA A 289 -28.48 30.98 5.34
CA ALA A 289 -29.45 30.05 5.92
C ALA A 289 -29.31 28.68 5.24
N VAL A 290 -28.71 27.71 5.95
CA VAL A 290 -28.62 26.31 5.50
C VAL A 290 -29.86 25.58 5.99
N THR A 291 -30.69 25.10 5.08
CA THR A 291 -31.79 24.18 5.43
C THR A 291 -31.25 22.76 5.61
N SER A 292 -31.91 21.94 6.44
CA SER A 292 -31.53 20.53 6.63
C SER A 292 -31.43 19.76 5.32
N ASP A 293 -32.28 20.12 4.36
CA ASP A 293 -32.41 19.46 3.06
C ASP A 293 -31.24 19.77 2.11
N GLN A 294 -30.45 20.80 2.42
CA GLN A 294 -29.23 21.14 1.67
C GLN A 294 -27.97 20.47 2.24
N MET A 295 -28.05 19.90 3.46
CA MET A 295 -26.96 19.11 4.01
C MET A 295 -26.94 17.74 3.34
N ARG A 296 -25.77 17.34 2.83
CA ARG A 296 -25.59 16.04 2.20
C ARG A 296 -24.67 15.19 3.03
N THR A 297 -25.11 13.99 3.37
CA THR A 297 -24.30 13.02 4.10
C THR A 297 -24.06 11.79 3.23
N GLN A 298 -22.83 11.33 3.19
CA GLN A 298 -22.47 10.05 2.59
C GLN A 298 -21.56 9.27 3.54
N VAL A 299 -21.69 7.95 3.49
CA VAL A 299 -20.73 7.04 4.11
C VAL A 299 -19.79 6.56 3.02
N SER A 300 -18.49 6.61 3.29
CA SER A 300 -17.48 6.15 2.34
C SER A 300 -17.64 4.67 2.02
N LYS A 301 -17.34 4.30 0.78
CA LYS A 301 -17.40 2.92 0.31
C LYS A 301 -16.00 2.45 -0.09
N PRO A 302 -15.59 1.23 0.29
CA PRO A 302 -14.25 0.72 -0.03
C PRO A 302 -14.11 0.47 -1.52
N VAL A 303 -13.17 1.17 -2.16
CA VAL A 303 -12.80 0.96 -3.57
C VAL A 303 -11.61 0.01 -3.71
N TYR A 304 -10.87 -0.24 -2.62
CA TYR A 304 -9.77 -1.20 -2.62
C TYR A 304 -9.47 -1.69 -1.20
N ASN A 305 -9.16 -2.98 -1.08
CA ASN A 305 -8.80 -3.62 0.19
C ASN A 305 -7.35 -4.09 0.10
N ILE A 306 -6.45 -3.33 0.72
CA ILE A 306 -5.02 -3.59 0.71
C ILE A 306 -4.70 -4.83 1.55
N GLU A 307 -5.41 -5.04 2.66
CA GLU A 307 -5.20 -6.21 3.51
C GLU A 307 -5.43 -7.52 2.76
N GLN A 308 -6.56 -7.63 2.06
CA GLN A 308 -6.88 -8.81 1.26
C GLN A 308 -5.86 -9.04 0.15
N VAL A 309 -5.43 -7.97 -0.54
CA VAL A 309 -4.43 -8.10 -1.62
C VAL A 309 -3.07 -8.52 -1.09
N ALA A 310 -2.60 -7.93 0.01
CA ALA A 310 -1.34 -8.29 0.62
C ALA A 310 -1.32 -9.76 1.09
N ILE A 311 -2.39 -10.19 1.79
CA ILE A 311 -2.52 -11.59 2.26
C ILE A 311 -2.53 -12.55 1.07
N ARG A 312 -3.36 -12.29 0.05
CA ARG A 312 -3.45 -13.15 -1.14
C ARG A 312 -2.14 -13.23 -1.91
N THR A 313 -1.42 -12.11 -2.03
CA THR A 313 -0.11 -12.06 -2.69
C THR A 313 0.88 -12.99 -1.98
N LEU A 314 0.96 -12.89 -0.65
CA LEU A 314 1.84 -13.77 0.12
C LEU A 314 1.41 -15.25 0.07
N GLU A 315 0.10 -15.52 0.09
CA GLU A 315 -0.44 -16.88 0.00
C GLU A 315 -0.17 -17.53 -1.36
N ALA A 316 -0.28 -16.78 -2.45
CA ALA A 316 0.03 -17.26 -3.79
C ALA A 316 1.51 -17.63 -3.94
N ASP A 317 2.40 -16.84 -3.35
CA ASP A 317 3.85 -17.10 -3.36
C ASP A 317 4.28 -18.18 -2.36
N TYR A 318 3.39 -18.58 -1.44
CA TYR A 318 3.75 -19.44 -0.30
C TYR A 318 4.32 -20.79 -0.73
N GLY A 319 3.68 -21.46 -1.71
CA GLY A 319 4.14 -22.77 -2.20
C GLY A 319 5.54 -22.71 -2.82
N TRP A 320 5.79 -21.69 -3.65
CA TRP A 320 7.10 -21.46 -4.25
C TRP A 320 8.16 -21.09 -3.20
N MET A 321 7.79 -20.29 -2.20
CA MET A 321 8.67 -19.95 -1.07
C MET A 321 9.11 -21.20 -0.29
N ILE A 322 8.18 -22.11 0.02
CA ILE A 322 8.50 -23.37 0.69
C ILE A 322 9.45 -24.22 -0.16
N ALA A 323 9.19 -24.37 -1.46
CA ALA A 323 10.05 -25.11 -2.38
C ALA A 323 11.47 -24.53 -2.41
N ARG A 324 11.61 -23.20 -2.49
CA ARG A 324 12.90 -22.50 -2.42
C ARG A 324 13.63 -22.74 -1.10
N LYS A 325 12.94 -22.73 0.04
CA LYS A 325 13.54 -23.01 1.35
C LYS A 325 14.03 -24.46 1.45
N ILE A 326 13.29 -25.43 0.92
CA ILE A 326 13.73 -26.84 0.83
C ILE A 326 14.99 -26.96 -0.05
N GLY A 327 14.99 -26.31 -1.23
CA GLY A 327 16.16 -26.29 -2.11
C GLY A 327 17.38 -25.63 -1.46
N ALA A 328 17.18 -24.50 -0.77
CA ALA A 328 18.24 -23.81 -0.03
C ALA A 328 18.80 -24.68 1.11
N PHE A 329 17.94 -25.41 1.83
CA PHE A 329 18.38 -26.37 2.84
C PHE A 329 19.28 -27.46 2.22
N ALA A 330 18.86 -28.08 1.12
CA ALA A 330 19.66 -29.09 0.43
C ALA A 330 21.01 -28.52 -0.08
N ALA A 331 21.02 -27.30 -0.61
CA ALA A 331 22.25 -26.63 -1.04
C ALA A 331 23.21 -26.38 0.15
N LYS A 332 22.69 -25.91 1.28
CA LYS A 332 23.47 -25.70 2.52
C LYS A 332 24.08 -27.01 3.03
N GLU A 333 23.36 -28.14 2.92
CA GLU A 333 23.90 -29.47 3.26
C GLU A 333 25.07 -29.87 2.37
N VAL A 334 24.95 -29.69 1.05
CA VAL A 334 26.02 -30.02 0.10
C VAL A 334 27.29 -29.20 0.39
N VAL A 335 27.13 -27.89 0.63
CA VAL A 335 28.26 -27.02 0.97
C VAL A 335 28.88 -27.41 2.32
N ALA A 336 28.05 -27.69 3.33
CA ALA A 336 28.54 -28.11 4.64
C ALA A 336 29.29 -29.45 4.56
N ASP A 337 28.83 -30.41 3.74
CA ASP A 337 29.49 -31.69 3.55
C ASP A 337 30.85 -31.55 2.83
N GLN A 338 30.92 -30.70 1.81
CA GLN A 338 32.17 -30.37 1.14
C GLN A 338 33.22 -29.79 2.11
N ILE A 339 32.80 -28.93 3.04
CA ILE A 339 33.68 -28.39 4.10
C ILE A 339 34.02 -29.48 5.12
N ARG A 340 33.06 -30.34 5.47
CA ARG A 340 33.24 -31.46 6.42
C ARG A 340 34.30 -32.46 5.96
N GLN A 341 34.38 -32.71 4.64
CA GLN A 341 35.42 -33.56 4.03
C GLN A 341 36.83 -32.98 4.21
N GLN A 342 36.98 -31.65 4.29
CA GLN A 342 38.27 -31.01 4.58
C GLN A 342 38.52 -30.90 6.10
N ASN A 343 37.49 -30.55 6.86
CA ASN A 343 37.55 -30.43 8.32
C ASN A 343 36.16 -30.63 8.93
N GLU A 344 36.00 -31.74 9.67
CA GLU A 344 34.73 -32.14 10.27
C GLU A 344 34.12 -31.05 11.17
N LEU A 345 34.95 -30.42 12.01
CA LEU A 345 34.50 -29.37 12.92
C LEU A 345 34.08 -28.11 12.16
N LEU A 346 34.86 -27.71 11.16
CA LEU A 346 34.53 -26.54 10.33
C LEU A 346 33.23 -26.77 9.56
N GLY A 347 32.99 -27.98 9.06
CA GLY A 347 31.75 -28.36 8.40
C GLY A 347 30.53 -28.26 9.33
N LEU A 348 30.64 -28.73 10.59
CA LEU A 348 29.58 -28.57 11.58
C LEU A 348 29.32 -27.10 11.92
N VAL A 349 30.38 -26.30 12.12
CA VAL A 349 30.26 -24.87 12.40
C VAL A 349 29.61 -24.12 11.24
N ALA A 350 30.02 -24.41 10.00
CA ALA A 350 29.43 -23.84 8.80
C ALA A 350 27.95 -24.20 8.68
N TRP A 351 27.59 -25.47 8.90
CA TRP A 351 26.21 -25.92 8.88
C TRP A 351 25.32 -25.18 9.90
N ILE A 352 25.77 -25.10 11.17
CA ILE A 352 25.04 -24.38 12.23
C ILE A 352 24.90 -22.91 11.83
N GLY A 353 25.97 -22.27 11.37
CA GLY A 353 25.98 -20.88 10.95
C GLY A 353 24.96 -20.57 9.84
N MET A 354 24.91 -21.39 8.78
CA MET A 354 23.99 -21.21 7.65
C MET A 354 22.52 -21.46 8.00
N HIS A 355 22.24 -22.29 9.01
CA HIS A 355 20.87 -22.59 9.44
C HIS A 355 20.35 -21.64 10.52
N VAL A 356 21.24 -21.08 11.35
CA VAL A 356 20.90 -20.02 12.31
C VAL A 356 20.67 -18.69 11.60
N SER A 357 21.33 -18.46 10.45
CA SER A 357 21.12 -17.26 9.64
C SER A 357 19.81 -17.28 8.87
N ASP A 358 19.20 -18.44 8.60
CA ASP A 358 17.94 -18.55 7.86
C ASP A 358 16.75 -17.99 8.67
N ARG A 359 16.28 -16.80 8.29
CA ARG A 359 15.16 -16.11 8.92
C ARG A 359 14.07 -15.79 7.91
N ALA A 360 12.84 -15.69 8.39
CA ALA A 360 11.72 -15.22 7.57
C ALA A 360 11.94 -13.74 7.20
N ASP A 361 11.68 -13.38 5.94
CA ASP A 361 11.60 -11.97 5.56
C ASP A 361 10.30 -11.35 6.10
N LEU A 362 10.43 -10.58 7.18
CA LEU A 362 9.32 -9.89 7.83
C LEU A 362 9.16 -8.43 7.36
N ARG A 363 9.90 -8.01 6.33
CA ARG A 363 9.77 -6.66 5.74
C ARG A 363 8.48 -6.57 4.94
N GLN A 364 7.83 -5.42 5.05
CA GLN A 364 6.56 -5.08 4.39
C GLN A 364 6.30 -3.57 4.53
N TRP A 365 5.56 -2.93 3.62
CA TRP A 365 5.09 -1.58 3.87
C TRP A 365 3.90 -1.58 4.82
N SER A 366 4.22 -1.42 6.11
CA SER A 366 3.32 -1.74 7.19
C SER A 366 2.41 -0.57 7.61
N THR A 367 2.68 0.66 7.17
CA THR A 367 1.84 1.85 7.43
C THR A 367 0.72 2.07 6.41
N LEU A 368 0.61 1.18 5.41
CA LEU A 368 -0.49 1.20 4.45
C LEU A 368 -1.87 1.11 5.15
N PRO A 369 -2.93 1.65 4.52
CA PRO A 369 -4.31 1.44 4.96
C PRO A 369 -4.72 -0.02 4.94
N GLU A 370 -5.76 -0.35 5.71
CA GLU A 370 -6.54 -1.57 5.51
C GLU A 370 -7.32 -1.45 4.20
N THR A 371 -8.05 -0.34 4.03
CA THR A 371 -8.84 -0.04 2.84
C THR A 371 -8.65 1.39 2.35
N VAL A 372 -8.83 1.58 1.04
CA VAL A 372 -9.05 2.89 0.43
C VAL A 372 -10.54 3.01 0.14
N GLN A 373 -11.16 4.09 0.63
CA GLN A 373 -12.60 4.31 0.52
C GLN A 373 -12.91 5.69 -0.05
N LEU A 374 -14.04 5.82 -0.74
CA LEU A 374 -14.48 7.09 -1.33
C LEU A 374 -15.89 7.49 -0.89
N ALA A 375 -16.10 8.79 -0.68
CA ALA A 375 -17.41 9.45 -0.66
C ALA A 375 -17.41 10.59 -1.69
N ARG A 376 -18.47 10.72 -2.49
CA ARG A 376 -18.45 11.57 -3.71
C ARG A 376 -19.68 12.45 -3.83
N PHE A 377 -19.50 13.76 -3.86
CA PHE A 377 -20.60 14.73 -3.89
C PHE A 377 -20.59 15.53 -5.19
N TRP A 378 -21.68 15.44 -5.96
CA TRP A 378 -21.93 16.35 -7.08
C TRP A 378 -22.63 17.60 -6.59
N VAL A 379 -22.00 18.77 -6.70
CA VAL A 379 -22.48 20.01 -6.07
C VAL A 379 -22.43 21.20 -7.02
N SER A 380 -23.24 22.22 -6.74
CA SER A 380 -23.07 23.52 -7.40
C SER A 380 -21.80 24.22 -6.87
N PRO A 381 -21.17 25.11 -7.66
CA PRO A 381 -19.99 25.84 -7.21
C PRO A 381 -20.31 26.72 -6.01
N GLY A 382 -19.35 26.90 -5.10
CA GLY A 382 -19.53 27.66 -3.87
C GLY A 382 -18.68 27.12 -2.74
N ASP A 383 -18.81 27.71 -1.55
CA ASP A 383 -18.07 27.31 -0.36
C ASP A 383 -18.86 26.29 0.46
N TYR A 384 -18.18 25.22 0.89
CA TYR A 384 -18.77 24.15 1.69
C TYR A 384 -17.89 23.84 2.89
N ARG A 385 -18.52 23.57 4.04
CA ARG A 385 -17.86 22.98 5.20
C ARG A 385 -17.99 21.46 5.11
N LEU A 386 -16.86 20.76 5.26
CA LEU A 386 -16.81 19.31 5.30
C LEU A 386 -16.53 18.85 6.74
N ASN A 387 -17.43 18.05 7.29
CA ASN A 387 -17.26 17.40 8.58
C ASN A 387 -17.10 15.90 8.34
N LEU A 388 -16.02 15.31 8.83
CA LEU A 388 -15.76 13.88 8.72
C LEU A 388 -15.80 13.23 10.10
N ARG A 389 -16.43 12.06 10.17
CA ARG A 389 -16.52 11.24 11.38
C ARG A 389 -16.22 9.79 11.04
N GLY A 390 -15.34 9.16 11.79
CA GLY A 390 -15.13 7.71 11.71
C GLY A 390 -16.36 7.01 12.27
N VAL A 391 -16.82 5.95 11.61
CA VAL A 391 -17.96 5.14 12.06
C VAL A 391 -17.56 3.68 12.22
N GLU A 392 -18.07 3.06 13.27
CA GLU A 392 -17.92 1.64 13.55
C GLU A 392 -18.75 0.78 12.59
N ALA A 393 -18.51 -0.53 12.57
CA ALA A 393 -19.30 -1.47 11.77
C ALA A 393 -20.82 -1.42 12.09
N GLY A 394 -21.17 -1.13 13.34
CA GLY A 394 -22.56 -0.94 13.78
C GLY A 394 -23.17 0.43 13.45
N GLY A 395 -22.41 1.34 12.84
CA GLY A 395 -22.84 2.69 12.48
C GLY A 395 -22.70 3.75 13.59
N ALA A 396 -22.20 3.37 14.77
CA ALA A 396 -21.87 4.32 15.84
C ALA A 396 -20.68 5.20 15.43
N VAL A 397 -20.66 6.45 15.88
CA VAL A 397 -19.56 7.39 15.64
C VAL A 397 -18.42 7.10 16.60
N THR A 398 -17.21 6.96 16.08
CA THR A 398 -15.96 6.81 16.84
C THR A 398 -15.47 8.15 17.39
N SER A 399 -14.40 8.15 18.19
CA SER A 399 -13.74 9.38 18.62
C SER A 399 -12.94 10.07 17.50
N GLU A 400 -12.82 9.47 16.32
CA GLU A 400 -12.19 10.09 15.16
C GLU A 400 -13.11 11.08 14.47
N ILE A 401 -12.85 12.35 14.74
CA ILE A 401 -13.57 13.47 14.14
C ILE A 401 -12.54 14.39 13.48
N LYS A 402 -12.80 14.74 12.22
CA LYS A 402 -11.99 15.70 11.47
C LYS A 402 -12.90 16.80 10.94
N GLU A 403 -12.80 17.95 11.59
CA GLU A 403 -13.27 19.19 10.97
C GLU A 403 -12.29 19.56 9.87
N SER A 404 -12.79 19.58 8.64
CA SER A 404 -11.99 19.81 7.45
C SER A 404 -12.10 21.28 7.01
N PRO A 405 -11.14 21.80 6.23
CA PRO A 405 -11.20 23.16 5.70
C PRO A 405 -12.44 23.41 4.85
N VAL A 406 -12.72 24.70 4.62
CA VAL A 406 -13.69 25.12 3.62
C VAL A 406 -13.23 24.63 2.25
N LEU A 407 -14.11 23.92 1.55
CA LEU A 407 -13.90 23.49 0.17
C LEU A 407 -14.64 24.44 -0.76
N SER A 408 -13.95 24.96 -1.76
CA SER A 408 -14.49 25.91 -2.74
C SER A 408 -14.48 25.32 -4.16
N PRO A 409 -15.25 24.25 -4.45
CA PRO A 409 -15.32 23.68 -5.78
C PRO A 409 -15.78 24.68 -6.84
N LYS A 410 -15.10 24.68 -7.98
CA LYS A 410 -15.43 25.48 -9.16
C LYS A 410 -16.19 24.65 -10.20
N ALA A 411 -17.01 25.31 -11.02
CA ALA A 411 -17.77 24.66 -12.08
C ALA A 411 -16.90 23.76 -12.97
N GLY A 412 -17.34 22.51 -13.17
CA GLY A 412 -16.69 21.52 -14.01
C GLY A 412 -15.29 21.12 -13.52
N ARG A 413 -15.01 21.24 -12.22
CA ARG A 413 -13.78 20.79 -11.56
C ARG A 413 -14.07 19.72 -10.50
N LYS A 414 -13.08 18.88 -10.25
CA LYS A 414 -13.06 17.97 -9.09
C LYS A 414 -12.18 18.56 -7.99
N VAL A 415 -12.60 18.38 -6.75
CA VAL A 415 -11.83 18.75 -5.55
C VAL A 415 -11.63 17.49 -4.73
N PHE A 416 -10.38 17.20 -4.37
CA PHE A 416 -10.03 16.04 -3.56
C PHE A 416 -9.81 16.47 -2.11
N TYR A 417 -10.22 15.61 -1.19
CA TYR A 417 -9.89 15.75 0.22
C TYR A 417 -9.45 14.40 0.78
N LEU A 418 -8.24 14.33 1.31
CA LEU A 418 -7.65 13.12 1.88
C LEU A 418 -7.77 13.12 3.40
N TRP A 419 -8.22 11.99 3.96
CA TRP A 419 -8.19 11.76 5.40
C TRP A 419 -7.73 10.34 5.73
N ARG A 420 -7.00 10.21 6.85
CA ARG A 420 -6.41 8.96 7.35
C ARG A 420 -6.92 8.68 8.77
N PRO A 421 -8.08 8.02 8.95
CA PRO A 421 -8.47 7.47 10.24
C PRO A 421 -7.62 6.22 10.59
N LEU A 422 -7.11 6.18 11.82
CA LEU A 422 -6.13 5.25 12.38
C LEU A 422 -6.64 4.42 13.59
N LEU A 423 -7.86 4.65 14.10
CA LEU A 423 -8.39 3.93 15.27
C LEU A 423 -8.80 2.49 15.01
#